data_AF-A0A938LC10-F1
#
_entry.id   AF-A0A938LC10-F1
#
_cell.length_a   1.000
_cell.length_b   1.000
_cell.length_c   1.000
_cell.angle_alpha   90.00
_cell.angle_beta   90.00
_cell.angle_gamma   90.00
#
_symmetry.space_group_name_H-M   'P 1'
#
loop_
_entity.id
_entity.type
_entity.pdbx_description
1 polymer ?
#
loop_
_entity_poly.entity_id
_entity_poly.type
_entity_poly.pdbx_seq_one_letter_code
_entity_poly.pdbx_strand_id
1 'polypeptide(L)'
;MRRTLTAGAGKHDTHQNRAARGARSRRSPALRGIAQESLHHGAPNLLAALAQRSLLLLCMLALGACSEPDAPVGSEPPRATPAGAAPAAVVLPARVDIAVPARPLVDLQQVEDASESVANALVELADKLRRRDFEAAKPWLSPEFCGHSLMGMTAREPELLPASVRKMAYDVTSARVVGRDDFLAGAADLLGGWQRVEWVTPKVKAAEFESGTPSWGRVRQQWSFYGTAEDGGPCSVVMWAWTNVEHVAGRWRISRLALESLERTSRARAIFTDVANAVGLARAGIRFGRPGNKSFAWNGAAAGDVNADGAWDLYVPARPANQLYVSASAGGFEDQAAARGVALPAGGTGALFFDFDNDLDSDLAVADVGGRDGDELIGNPLRLYVNDGQGRYAEQGAELGFDALAHAYSLCAFDADLDGWLDVYVCNYGRVEVEPNDSWFQATNGTPDLFLRNNAGQGFLEESAARGLVDTSWSYAAAAADFDEDGDPDLYVANDYGTNFLYRNDGRGHFEDVAAQLGVEDLGNGMGASWGDLDSDGRLDLYVANMSSTAGKRILERMPERDERWKDLSKLAAGNTIFLRRDEGFERLPSARGGIGASWAWAPALFDIDLDGMLDIYCCSGYVTGDTAADT
;
A
#
# COMPACT_ATOMS: atom_id res chain seq x y z
N MET A 1 16.21 -56.40 25.59
CA MET A 1 16.85 -57.70 25.92
C MET A 1 16.37 -58.70 24.86
N ARG A 2 17.27 -59.46 24.20
CA ARG A 2 17.01 -60.37 23.03
C ARG A 2 16.57 -59.60 21.74
N ARG A 3 17.17 -59.71 20.53
CA ARG A 3 17.82 -60.78 19.71
C ARG A 3 16.80 -61.84 19.20
N THR A 4 16.76 -62.30 17.94
CA THR A 4 17.76 -62.26 16.82
C THR A 4 17.20 -62.73 15.46
N LEU A 5 17.77 -62.23 14.34
CA LEU A 5 18.04 -62.92 13.02
C LEU A 5 16.83 -63.44 12.18
N THR A 6 16.89 -63.71 10.86
CA THR A 6 17.97 -63.90 9.82
C THR A 6 17.31 -63.75 8.40
N ALA A 7 17.99 -63.68 7.23
CA ALA A 7 19.19 -63.00 6.72
C ALA A 7 19.49 -63.43 5.25
N GLY A 8 19.95 -62.55 4.36
CA GLY A 8 20.51 -62.92 3.02
C GLY A 8 20.27 -61.89 1.90
N ALA A 9 21.13 -61.72 0.87
CA ALA A 9 22.58 -61.47 0.75
C ALA A 9 23.05 -61.65 -0.73
N GLY A 10 23.84 -60.70 -1.26
CA GLY A 10 24.39 -60.67 -2.65
C GLY A 10 24.47 -59.23 -3.17
N LYS A 11 25.61 -58.50 -3.39
CA LYS A 11 27.02 -58.83 -3.75
C LYS A 11 27.12 -59.53 -5.12
N HIS A 12 27.98 -59.21 -6.10
CA HIS A 12 29.15 -58.29 -6.29
C HIS A 12 29.20 -57.95 -7.83
N ASP A 13 30.00 -57.05 -8.45
CA ASP A 13 31.17 -56.23 -8.04
C ASP A 13 31.37 -54.93 -8.92
N THR A 14 32.47 -54.23 -8.65
CA THR A 14 33.17 -53.07 -9.25
C THR A 14 33.70 -53.18 -10.71
N HIS A 15 34.00 -52.04 -11.36
CA HIS A 15 35.36 -51.73 -11.86
C HIS A 15 35.61 -50.25 -12.28
N GLN A 16 36.83 -49.76 -12.05
CA GLN A 16 37.37 -48.45 -12.48
C GLN A 16 38.26 -48.58 -13.74
N ASN A 17 38.33 -47.56 -14.63
CA ASN A 17 39.59 -46.84 -14.94
C ASN A 17 39.53 -45.67 -15.96
N ARG A 18 40.04 -44.51 -15.53
CA ARG A 18 41.03 -43.60 -16.16
C ARG A 18 41.08 -43.29 -17.70
N ALA A 19 41.10 -41.97 -17.95
CA ALA A 19 42.20 -41.18 -18.59
C ALA A 19 41.96 -40.49 -19.96
N ALA A 20 41.73 -39.18 -19.87
CA ALA A 20 42.44 -38.06 -20.53
C ALA A 20 42.91 -38.16 -22.00
N ARG A 21 42.42 -37.21 -22.81
CA ARG A 21 43.17 -36.47 -23.86
C ARG A 21 42.53 -35.08 -24.01
N GLY A 22 43.28 -34.09 -24.47
CA GLY A 22 42.76 -32.70 -24.51
C GLY A 22 43.29 -31.83 -25.64
N ALA A 23 43.06 -30.53 -25.46
CA ALA A 23 43.62 -29.37 -26.15
C ALA A 23 42.97 -28.87 -27.47
N ARG A 24 42.88 -27.53 -27.50
CA ARG A 24 42.83 -26.58 -28.65
C ARG A 24 41.48 -26.01 -29.13
N SER A 25 41.23 -24.79 -28.64
CA SER A 25 40.96 -23.55 -29.42
C SER A 25 40.06 -23.60 -30.66
N ARG A 26 39.05 -22.71 -30.71
CA ARG A 26 39.07 -21.47 -31.52
C ARG A 26 37.86 -20.57 -31.23
N ARG A 27 37.93 -19.33 -31.74
CA ARG A 27 36.88 -18.29 -31.68
C ARG A 27 35.73 -18.62 -32.65
N SER A 28 34.51 -18.19 -32.29
CA SER A 28 33.37 -17.64 -33.09
C SER A 28 33.22 -18.03 -34.58
N PRO A 29 31.99 -18.31 -35.10
CA PRO A 29 30.95 -17.26 -35.18
C PRO A 29 29.45 -17.67 -35.22
N ALA A 30 28.61 -16.63 -35.10
CA ALA A 30 27.27 -16.38 -35.65
C ALA A 30 26.37 -17.50 -36.26
N LEU A 31 25.13 -17.56 -35.74
CA LEU A 31 23.84 -17.48 -36.46
C LEU A 31 23.80 -17.86 -37.96
N ARG A 32 23.10 -18.98 -38.29
CA ARG A 32 21.95 -19.02 -39.24
C ARG A 32 21.41 -20.45 -39.46
N GLY A 33 20.08 -20.56 -39.50
CA GLY A 33 19.33 -21.78 -39.84
C GLY A 33 19.06 -22.69 -38.63
N ILE A 34 17.89 -23.30 -38.46
CA ILE A 34 16.70 -23.42 -39.33
C ILE A 34 15.44 -23.27 -38.46
N ALA A 35 14.41 -22.60 -38.96
CA ALA A 35 13.06 -22.67 -38.40
C ALA A 35 12.25 -23.74 -39.15
N GLN A 36 11.71 -24.71 -38.43
CA GLN A 36 10.47 -25.48 -38.69
C GLN A 36 10.49 -26.79 -37.90
N GLU A 37 9.83 -26.80 -36.74
CA GLU A 37 8.98 -27.89 -36.20
C GLU A 37 8.32 -27.41 -34.90
N SER A 38 7.31 -28.14 -34.40
CA SER A 38 6.47 -27.83 -33.22
C SER A 38 5.73 -26.48 -33.22
N LEU A 39 4.63 -26.41 -33.98
CA LEU A 39 3.45 -25.58 -33.66
C LEU A 39 2.35 -26.50 -33.10
N HIS A 40 2.33 -26.68 -31.77
CA HIS A 40 1.19 -27.14 -30.98
C HIS A 40 1.56 -27.05 -29.49
N HIS A 41 1.18 -25.95 -28.85
CA HIS A 41 0.75 -25.79 -27.45
C HIS A 41 0.51 -24.29 -27.23
N GLY A 42 -0.57 -23.92 -26.55
CA GLY A 42 -0.96 -22.52 -26.36
C GLY A 42 -0.19 -21.87 -25.21
N ALA A 43 0.34 -20.67 -25.45
CA ALA A 43 0.88 -19.77 -24.42
C ALA A 43 0.77 -18.32 -24.94
N PRO A 44 -0.09 -17.45 -24.37
CA PRO A 44 -0.34 -16.12 -24.96
C PRO A 44 0.80 -15.09 -24.77
N ASN A 45 1.69 -15.28 -23.79
CA ASN A 45 2.58 -14.21 -23.31
C ASN A 45 3.85 -13.91 -24.15
N LEU A 46 4.05 -14.53 -25.33
CA LEU A 46 5.27 -14.30 -26.13
C LEU A 46 5.13 -13.33 -27.31
N LEU A 47 3.91 -12.92 -27.68
CA LEU A 47 3.66 -12.09 -28.87
C LEU A 47 3.69 -10.57 -28.61
N ALA A 48 3.48 -10.13 -27.37
CA ALA A 48 3.55 -8.70 -27.00
C ALA A 48 4.98 -8.12 -27.17
N ALA A 49 6.02 -8.92 -26.94
CA ALA A 49 7.42 -8.47 -26.93
C ALA A 49 8.00 -8.10 -28.32
N LEU A 50 7.31 -8.41 -29.42
CA LEU A 50 7.81 -8.16 -30.79
C LEU A 50 7.18 -6.94 -31.49
N ALA A 51 6.13 -6.34 -30.93
CA ALA A 51 5.49 -5.14 -31.49
C ALA A 51 6.27 -3.83 -31.22
N GLN A 52 7.08 -3.77 -30.15
CA GLN A 52 7.70 -2.53 -29.67
C GLN A 52 8.95 -2.05 -30.45
N ARG A 53 9.43 -2.77 -31.48
CA ARG A 53 10.71 -2.43 -32.17
C ARG A 53 10.60 -1.64 -33.48
N SER A 54 9.40 -1.20 -33.88
CA SER A 54 9.19 -0.55 -35.20
C SER A 54 8.63 0.88 -35.16
N LEU A 55 8.44 1.49 -33.99
CA LEU A 55 7.82 2.83 -33.87
C LEU A 55 8.77 3.95 -33.40
N LEU A 56 10.09 3.78 -33.56
CA LEU A 56 11.12 4.71 -33.06
C LEU A 56 11.94 5.39 -34.18
N LEU A 57 11.40 5.47 -35.41
CA LEU A 57 12.09 6.04 -36.58
C LEU A 57 11.19 6.95 -37.45
N LEU A 58 10.28 7.73 -36.86
CA LEU A 58 9.42 8.65 -37.64
C LEU A 58 9.02 9.98 -36.98
N CYS A 59 9.63 10.36 -35.86
CA CYS A 59 9.39 11.67 -35.20
C CYS A 59 10.64 12.56 -35.05
N MET A 60 11.73 12.27 -35.76
CA MET A 60 12.86 13.19 -35.92
C MET A 60 13.01 13.61 -37.38
N LEU A 61 12.25 14.64 -37.80
CA LEU A 61 12.57 15.60 -38.89
C LEU A 61 11.36 16.53 -39.19
N ALA A 62 11.20 17.62 -38.43
CA ALA A 62 10.45 18.81 -38.87
C ALA A 62 10.80 20.05 -38.02
N LEU A 63 11.54 20.98 -38.63
CA LEU A 63 11.46 22.47 -38.59
C LEU A 63 10.82 23.16 -37.35
N GLY A 64 11.32 24.30 -36.84
CA GLY A 64 12.37 25.20 -37.34
C GLY A 64 12.19 26.62 -36.76
N ALA A 65 13.31 27.33 -36.56
CA ALA A 65 13.46 28.57 -35.78
C ALA A 65 12.58 29.80 -36.13
N CYS A 66 12.34 30.67 -35.14
CA CYS A 66 12.26 32.16 -35.12
C CYS A 66 11.86 32.61 -33.69
N SER A 67 12.16 33.79 -33.13
CA SER A 67 13.18 34.84 -33.32
C SER A 67 13.03 35.86 -32.16
N GLU A 68 14.09 36.55 -31.73
CA GLU A 68 14.01 37.66 -30.74
C GLU A 68 13.20 38.87 -31.27
N PRO A 69 12.73 39.76 -30.38
CA PRO A 69 13.16 41.16 -30.54
C PRO A 69 13.42 41.98 -29.25
N ASP A 70 14.11 43.09 -29.48
CA ASP A 70 14.63 44.12 -28.57
C ASP A 70 13.70 44.76 -27.51
N ALA A 71 14.35 45.38 -26.52
CA ALA A 71 13.78 46.31 -25.55
C ALA A 71 13.62 47.76 -26.08
N PRO A 72 12.86 48.60 -25.37
CA PRO A 72 13.14 50.03 -25.29
C PRO A 72 13.29 50.56 -23.85
N VAL A 73 13.94 51.73 -23.73
CA VAL A 73 14.34 52.37 -22.46
C VAL A 73 13.51 53.65 -22.18
N GLY A 74 13.19 53.90 -20.91
CA GLY A 74 12.72 55.19 -20.36
C GLY A 74 11.37 55.10 -19.62
N SER A 75 11.07 55.88 -18.57
CA SER A 75 11.88 56.85 -17.80
C SER A 75 11.13 57.31 -16.53
N GLU A 76 11.87 57.81 -15.52
CA GLU A 76 11.48 58.52 -14.27
C GLU A 76 11.54 57.74 -12.93
N PRO A 77 12.07 58.36 -11.85
CA PRO A 77 12.22 57.74 -10.54
C PRO A 77 11.02 58.00 -9.60
N PRO A 78 10.64 57.05 -8.74
CA PRO A 78 9.67 57.31 -7.68
C PRO A 78 10.24 58.25 -6.61
N ARG A 79 9.39 59.14 -6.08
CA ARG A 79 9.74 60.12 -5.04
C ARG A 79 10.16 59.44 -3.74
N ALA A 80 11.16 60.03 -3.07
CA ALA A 80 11.59 59.59 -1.75
C ALA A 80 10.45 59.63 -0.71
N THR A 81 10.14 58.47 -0.14
CA THR A 81 9.40 58.36 1.12
C THR A 81 10.31 58.71 2.30
N PRO A 82 9.77 59.20 3.44
CA PRO A 82 10.59 59.53 4.60
C PRO A 82 11.27 58.28 5.15
N ALA A 83 12.53 58.41 5.55
CA ALA A 83 13.27 57.33 6.19
C ALA A 83 12.62 56.96 7.54
N GLY A 84 11.80 55.91 7.54
CA GLY A 84 11.47 55.18 8.75
C GLY A 84 12.77 54.63 9.35
N ALA A 85 12.93 54.75 10.66
CA ALA A 85 14.12 54.27 11.34
C ALA A 85 14.32 52.77 11.02
N ALA A 86 15.52 52.40 10.57
CA ALA A 86 15.87 51.01 10.38
C ALA A 86 15.65 50.25 11.70
N PRO A 87 14.91 49.12 11.72
CA PRO A 87 14.76 48.34 12.93
C PRO A 87 16.15 47.93 13.43
N ALA A 88 16.36 48.04 14.74
CA ALA A 88 17.64 47.67 15.34
C ALA A 88 17.98 46.22 14.96
N ALA A 89 19.18 46.00 14.42
CA ALA A 89 19.60 44.69 13.95
C ALA A 89 19.53 43.68 15.09
N VAL A 90 18.64 42.69 14.97
CA VAL A 90 18.48 41.61 15.95
C VAL A 90 19.77 40.81 15.98
N VAL A 91 20.47 40.84 17.11
CA VAL A 91 21.71 40.09 17.30
C VAL A 91 21.34 38.62 17.49
N LEU A 92 21.49 37.84 16.42
CA LEU A 92 21.22 36.40 16.43
C LEU A 92 22.30 35.64 17.23
N PRO A 93 21.93 34.55 17.93
CA PRO A 93 22.90 33.72 18.65
C PRO A 93 23.76 32.91 17.66
N ALA A 94 24.98 32.54 18.09
CA ALA A 94 25.91 31.75 17.28
C ALA A 94 25.44 30.30 17.02
N ARG A 95 24.46 29.80 17.79
CA ARG A 95 23.83 28.47 17.66
C ARG A 95 22.39 28.53 18.18
N VAL A 96 21.55 27.58 17.76
CA VAL A 96 20.19 27.44 18.30
C VAL A 96 20.18 26.45 19.45
N ASP A 97 20.17 26.95 20.68
CA ASP A 97 19.95 26.13 21.88
C ASP A 97 18.45 25.93 22.13
N ILE A 98 18.02 24.67 22.25
CA ILE A 98 16.64 24.28 22.61
C ILE A 98 16.59 23.98 24.12
N ALA A 99 15.80 24.75 24.85
CA ALA A 99 15.79 24.71 26.30
C ALA A 99 14.88 23.58 26.83
N VAL A 100 15.36 22.85 27.83
CA VAL A 100 14.53 21.92 28.62
C VAL A 100 13.77 22.74 29.67
N PRO A 101 12.46 22.53 29.89
CA PRO A 101 11.74 23.11 31.02
C PRO A 101 12.41 22.73 32.35
N ALA A 102 12.74 23.73 33.18
CA ALA A 102 13.43 23.49 34.45
C ALA A 102 12.59 22.69 35.47
N ARG A 103 11.28 22.68 35.28
CA ARG A 103 10.30 21.82 35.98
C ARG A 103 9.35 21.27 34.91
N PRO A 104 9.66 20.11 34.31
CA PRO A 104 8.80 19.54 33.29
C PRO A 104 7.47 19.08 33.90
N LEU A 105 6.42 19.21 33.12
CA LEU A 105 5.12 18.61 33.37
C LEU A 105 5.27 17.08 33.32
N VAL A 106 4.84 16.39 34.39
CA VAL A 106 4.97 14.92 34.55
C VAL A 106 3.64 14.17 34.44
N ASP A 107 2.52 14.89 34.47
CA ASP A 107 1.20 14.32 34.30
C ASP A 107 0.95 14.00 32.83
N LEU A 108 0.75 12.72 32.50
CA LEU A 108 0.68 12.26 31.11
C LEU A 108 -0.50 12.87 30.35
N GLN A 109 -1.67 13.01 31.00
CA GLN A 109 -2.85 13.60 30.35
C GLN A 109 -2.58 15.05 29.97
N GLN A 110 -2.08 15.88 30.90
CA GLN A 110 -1.77 17.28 30.60
C GLN A 110 -0.63 17.43 29.57
N VAL A 111 0.32 16.48 29.49
CA VAL A 111 1.33 16.46 28.41
C VAL A 111 0.69 16.13 27.07
N GLU A 112 -0.23 15.16 27.02
CA GLU A 112 -0.95 14.80 25.80
C GLU A 112 -1.83 15.97 25.32
N ASP A 113 -2.67 16.55 26.19
CA ASP A 113 -3.51 17.73 25.93
C ASP A 113 -2.69 18.92 25.38
N ALA A 114 -1.55 19.22 26.02
CA ALA A 114 -0.67 20.30 25.58
C ALA A 114 0.03 19.98 24.24
N SER A 115 0.40 18.72 24.01
CA SER A 115 1.02 18.29 22.75
C SER A 115 0.03 18.31 21.57
N GLU A 116 -1.25 17.98 21.81
CA GLU A 116 -2.34 18.10 20.85
C GLU A 116 -2.63 19.57 20.54
N SER A 117 -2.69 20.42 21.56
CA SER A 117 -2.85 21.87 21.41
C SER A 117 -1.75 22.49 20.54
N VAL A 118 -0.49 22.05 20.69
CA VAL A 118 0.61 22.43 19.80
C VAL A 118 0.40 21.87 18.40
N ALA A 119 0.09 20.57 18.25
CA ALA A 119 -0.11 19.93 16.95
C ALA A 119 -1.19 20.65 16.12
N ASN A 120 -2.32 21.01 16.72
CA ASN A 120 -3.40 21.77 16.08
C ASN A 120 -2.91 23.15 15.59
N ALA A 121 -2.09 23.86 16.36
CA ALA A 121 -1.50 25.13 15.92
C ALA A 121 -0.48 24.95 14.78
N LEU A 122 0.23 23.82 14.72
CA LEU A 122 1.15 23.50 13.61
C LEU A 122 0.38 23.10 12.34
N VAL A 123 -0.72 22.35 12.47
CA VAL A 123 -1.65 22.03 11.36
C VAL A 123 -2.17 23.31 10.72
N GLU A 124 -2.51 24.32 11.54
CA GLU A 124 -2.84 25.63 11.01
C GLU A 124 -1.67 26.26 10.22
N LEU A 125 -0.44 26.27 10.73
CA LEU A 125 0.74 26.80 10.01
C LEU A 125 0.99 26.05 8.69
N ALA A 126 0.83 24.73 8.69
CA ALA A 126 1.06 23.88 7.54
C ALA A 126 0.19 24.24 6.33
N ASP A 127 -1.09 24.59 6.54
CA ASP A 127 -1.95 25.08 5.45
C ASP A 127 -1.45 26.39 4.82
N LYS A 128 -0.81 27.28 5.59
CA LYS A 128 -0.27 28.55 5.05
C LYS A 128 1.00 28.28 4.24
N LEU A 129 1.88 27.39 4.72
CA LEU A 129 3.06 26.94 3.97
C LEU A 129 2.67 26.21 2.67
N ARG A 130 1.65 25.33 2.72
CA ARG A 130 1.07 24.64 1.56
C ARG A 130 0.53 25.62 0.52
N ARG A 131 -0.15 26.68 0.95
CA ARG A 131 -0.64 27.78 0.09
C ARG A 131 0.44 28.79 -0.33
N ARG A 132 1.68 28.66 0.16
CA ARG A 132 2.79 29.63 0.01
C ARG A 132 2.46 31.04 0.54
N ASP A 133 1.56 31.14 1.51
CA ASP A 133 1.21 32.40 2.17
C ASP A 133 2.13 32.65 3.36
N PHE A 134 3.37 33.04 3.06
CA PHE A 134 4.42 33.23 4.07
C PHE A 134 4.18 34.44 4.99
N GLU A 135 3.46 35.47 4.52
CA GLU A 135 3.04 36.58 5.37
C GLU A 135 1.92 36.15 6.33
N ALA A 136 0.95 35.33 5.90
CA ALA A 136 0.01 34.70 6.83
C ALA A 136 0.67 33.65 7.74
N ALA A 137 1.79 33.03 7.36
CA ALA A 137 2.54 32.13 8.24
C ALA A 137 3.29 32.87 9.37
N LYS A 138 3.69 34.13 9.13
CA LYS A 138 4.52 34.96 10.01
C LYS A 138 4.05 35.05 11.49
N PRO A 139 2.74 35.12 11.82
CA PRO A 139 2.26 35.14 13.21
C PRO A 139 2.41 33.83 13.99
N TRP A 140 2.77 32.72 13.35
CA TRP A 140 3.11 31.44 14.02
C TRP A 140 4.59 31.37 14.44
N LEU A 141 5.41 32.32 13.99
CA LEU A 141 6.80 32.48 14.41
C LEU A 141 6.93 33.71 15.31
N SER A 142 7.60 33.54 16.45
CA SER A 142 7.84 34.62 17.40
C SER A 142 8.53 35.82 16.73
N PRO A 143 8.24 37.08 17.13
CA PRO A 143 9.03 38.23 16.68
C PRO A 143 10.53 38.10 16.96
N GLU A 144 10.89 37.37 18.03
CA GLU A 144 12.27 37.06 18.42
C GLU A 144 12.74 35.69 17.92
N PHE A 145 12.05 35.09 16.93
CA PHE A 145 12.41 33.77 16.41
C PHE A 145 13.86 33.73 15.92
N CYS A 146 14.58 32.69 16.34
CA CYS A 146 15.86 32.30 15.74
C CYS A 146 15.88 30.80 15.44
N GLY A 147 16.31 30.44 14.24
CA GLY A 147 16.33 29.06 13.78
C GLY A 147 17.46 28.77 12.80
N HIS A 148 17.71 27.49 12.54
CA HIS A 148 18.57 27.07 11.44
C HIS A 148 17.90 27.43 10.09
N SER A 149 18.66 28.01 9.18
CA SER A 149 18.20 28.35 7.82
C SER A 149 17.92 27.09 7.01
N LEU A 150 16.89 27.16 6.16
CA LEU A 150 16.61 26.14 5.15
C LEU A 150 17.44 26.33 3.86
N MET A 151 18.15 27.47 3.73
CA MET A 151 18.99 27.79 2.57
C MET A 151 20.48 27.59 2.85
N GLY A 152 21.25 27.30 1.79
CA GLY A 152 22.71 27.32 1.81
C GLY A 152 23.39 26.22 2.65
N MET A 153 22.63 25.21 3.10
CA MET A 153 23.23 24.00 3.69
C MET A 153 23.99 23.20 2.65
N THR A 154 25.07 22.57 3.08
CA THR A 154 25.87 21.67 2.23
C THR A 154 25.07 20.40 1.93
N ALA A 155 24.77 20.17 0.67
CA ALA A 155 24.20 18.92 0.18
C ALA A 155 25.24 17.79 0.32
N ARG A 156 24.80 16.60 0.75
CA ARG A 156 25.63 15.39 0.77
C ARG A 156 25.63 14.72 -0.61
N GLU A 157 26.39 13.64 -0.78
CA GLU A 157 26.24 12.80 -1.96
C GLU A 157 24.80 12.23 -2.02
N PRO A 158 24.15 12.23 -3.19
CA PRO A 158 22.80 11.71 -3.33
C PRO A 158 22.79 10.18 -3.24
N GLU A 159 21.81 9.66 -2.53
CA GLU A 159 21.45 8.24 -2.55
C GLU A 159 20.51 8.00 -3.74
N LEU A 160 20.80 6.95 -4.52
CA LEU A 160 19.92 6.45 -5.58
C LEU A 160 19.19 5.23 -5.02
N LEU A 161 17.87 5.27 -5.11
CA LEU A 161 16.94 4.26 -4.64
C LEU A 161 16.22 3.62 -5.85
N PRO A 162 15.54 2.46 -5.67
CA PRO A 162 14.71 1.83 -6.71
C PRO A 162 13.67 2.78 -7.31
N ALA A 163 13.08 2.39 -8.44
CA ALA A 163 12.19 3.25 -9.23
C ALA A 163 12.88 4.57 -9.64
N SER A 164 14.20 4.61 -9.85
CA SER A 164 14.96 5.83 -10.18
C SER A 164 14.75 7.00 -9.20
N VAL A 165 14.46 6.73 -7.93
CA VAL A 165 14.23 7.76 -6.91
C VAL A 165 15.57 8.31 -6.42
N ARG A 166 15.73 9.64 -6.41
CA ARG A 166 16.92 10.31 -5.88
C ARG A 166 16.62 10.93 -4.53
N LYS A 167 17.34 10.51 -3.49
CA LYS A 167 17.30 11.07 -2.14
C LYS A 167 18.54 11.92 -1.87
N MET A 168 18.34 13.10 -1.30
CA MET A 168 19.36 14.11 -1.04
C MET A 168 19.27 14.57 0.41
N ALA A 169 20.28 14.25 1.23
CA ALA A 169 20.38 14.71 2.61
C ALA A 169 21.25 15.98 2.70
N TYR A 170 20.90 16.89 3.61
CA TYR A 170 21.66 18.12 3.85
C TYR A 170 22.39 18.06 5.19
N ASP A 171 23.61 18.60 5.24
CA ASP A 171 24.36 18.73 6.49
C ASP A 171 23.86 19.92 7.31
N VAL A 172 22.96 19.63 8.26
CA VAL A 172 22.38 20.62 9.18
C VAL A 172 23.41 21.31 10.07
N THR A 173 24.64 20.78 10.22
CA THR A 173 25.70 21.45 10.98
C THR A 173 26.28 22.66 10.23
N SER A 174 26.08 22.72 8.91
CA SER A 174 26.42 23.87 8.06
C SER A 174 25.32 24.96 8.03
N ALA A 175 24.16 24.71 8.66
CA ALA A 175 23.04 25.64 8.65
C ALA A 175 23.35 26.92 9.45
N ARG A 176 23.17 28.08 8.81
CA ARG A 176 23.29 29.39 9.48
C ARG A 176 22.12 29.61 10.43
N VAL A 177 22.37 30.25 11.57
CA VAL A 177 21.28 30.80 12.40
C VAL A 177 20.72 32.06 11.72
N VAL A 178 19.40 32.11 11.59
CA VAL A 178 18.64 33.18 10.92
C VAL A 178 17.45 33.64 11.76
N GLY A 179 16.99 34.87 11.50
CA GLY A 179 15.78 35.43 12.10
C GLY A 179 14.51 34.95 11.39
N ARG A 180 13.34 35.37 11.90
CA ARG A 180 12.01 34.97 11.38
C ARG A 180 11.87 35.13 9.86
N ASP A 181 12.19 36.32 9.37
CA ASP A 181 11.87 36.72 8.01
C ASP A 181 12.81 36.00 7.00
N ASP A 182 14.09 35.84 7.35
CA ASP A 182 15.06 35.01 6.62
C ASP A 182 14.71 33.51 6.62
N PHE A 183 14.13 32.99 7.70
CA PHE A 183 13.65 31.60 7.77
C PHE A 183 12.46 31.38 6.85
N LEU A 184 11.49 32.30 6.83
CA LEU A 184 10.36 32.25 5.90
C LEU A 184 10.79 32.42 4.45
N ALA A 185 11.78 33.28 4.18
CA ALA A 185 12.41 33.37 2.86
C ALA A 185 13.05 32.04 2.44
N GLY A 186 13.67 31.30 3.37
CA GLY A 186 14.22 29.97 3.09
C GLY A 186 13.16 28.88 2.87
N ALA A 187 12.00 28.97 3.54
CA ALA A 187 10.85 28.12 3.22
C ALA A 187 10.27 28.46 1.84
N ALA A 188 10.27 29.75 1.45
CA ALA A 188 9.83 30.20 0.14
C ALA A 188 10.78 29.76 -0.99
N ASP A 189 12.09 29.80 -0.78
CA ASP A 189 13.10 29.29 -1.73
C ASP A 189 12.97 27.77 -1.92
N LEU A 190 12.92 27.01 -0.82
CA LEU A 190 12.76 25.56 -0.82
C LEU A 190 11.52 25.07 -1.59
N LEU A 191 10.41 25.80 -1.45
CA LEU A 191 9.13 25.52 -2.13
C LEU A 191 8.96 26.28 -3.45
N GLY A 192 9.93 27.14 -3.82
CA GLY A 192 9.88 28.00 -5.00
C GLY A 192 9.96 27.19 -6.28
N GLY A 193 10.98 26.32 -6.40
CA GLY A 193 11.19 25.41 -7.53
C GLY A 193 10.23 24.21 -7.59
N TRP A 194 9.01 24.37 -7.05
CA TRP A 194 7.93 23.39 -7.11
C TRP A 194 6.79 24.00 -7.92
N GLN A 195 6.18 23.23 -8.82
CA GLN A 195 4.96 23.63 -9.52
C GLN A 195 3.76 23.68 -8.56
N ARG A 196 3.65 22.70 -7.65
CA ARG A 196 2.54 22.56 -6.70
C ARG A 196 3.05 22.02 -5.36
N VAL A 197 2.66 22.64 -4.25
CA VAL A 197 2.75 22.01 -2.92
C VAL A 197 1.39 21.41 -2.63
N GLU A 198 1.32 20.10 -2.61
CA GLU A 198 0.06 19.38 -2.47
C GLU A 198 -0.29 19.20 -1.00
N TRP A 199 0.68 18.67 -0.22
CA TRP A 199 0.52 18.32 1.19
C TRP A 199 1.66 18.94 2.02
N VAL A 200 1.33 19.40 3.21
CA VAL A 200 2.29 19.76 4.27
C VAL A 200 1.74 19.21 5.58
N THR A 201 2.49 18.32 6.23
CA THR A 201 2.03 17.59 7.41
C THR A 201 3.06 17.71 8.54
N PRO A 202 2.75 18.43 9.64
CA PRO A 202 3.54 18.42 10.86
C PRO A 202 3.11 17.26 11.75
N LYS A 203 4.05 16.62 12.44
CA LYS A 203 3.78 15.62 13.49
C LYS A 203 4.65 15.91 14.71
N VAL A 204 4.02 16.10 15.87
CA VAL A 204 4.72 16.15 17.16
C VAL A 204 5.11 14.73 17.54
N LYS A 205 6.39 14.50 17.85
CA LYS A 205 6.99 13.18 18.09
C LYS A 205 7.53 13.01 19.51
N ALA A 206 7.86 14.12 20.17
CA ALA A 206 8.12 14.20 21.61
C ALA A 206 7.79 15.63 22.09
N ALA A 207 7.42 15.78 23.35
CA ALA A 207 7.06 17.07 23.94
C ALA A 207 7.42 17.11 25.44
N GLU A 208 7.94 18.25 25.90
CA GLU A 208 8.19 18.56 27.30
C GLU A 208 7.73 19.99 27.56
N PHE A 209 6.82 20.16 28.51
CA PHE A 209 6.19 21.44 28.82
C PHE A 209 6.56 21.91 30.23
N GLU A 210 6.48 23.22 30.49
CA GLU A 210 6.59 23.74 31.85
C GLU A 210 5.41 23.31 32.72
N SER A 211 5.67 22.98 33.99
CA SER A 211 4.66 22.56 34.97
C SER A 211 3.61 23.64 35.26
N GLY A 212 2.35 23.23 35.45
CA GLY A 212 1.21 24.14 35.65
C GLY A 212 0.38 24.22 34.36
N THR A 213 -0.24 25.38 34.08
CA THR A 213 -0.77 25.66 32.74
C THR A 213 0.41 26.01 31.83
N PRO A 214 0.75 25.20 30.80
CA PRO A 214 1.96 25.43 30.01
C PRO A 214 1.94 26.77 29.28
N SER A 215 2.88 27.65 29.62
CA SER A 215 3.12 28.91 28.90
C SER A 215 4.17 28.75 27.79
N TRP A 216 5.03 27.73 27.92
CA TRP A 216 6.02 27.35 26.92
C TRP A 216 6.41 25.87 27.08
N GLY A 217 7.15 25.34 26.10
CA GLY A 217 7.77 24.02 26.15
C GLY A 217 8.78 23.81 25.03
N ARG A 218 9.36 22.61 24.98
CA ARG A 218 10.07 22.12 23.81
C ARG A 218 9.34 20.95 23.17
N VAL A 219 9.29 20.92 21.84
CA VAL A 219 8.70 19.79 21.10
C VAL A 219 9.61 19.38 19.94
N ARG A 220 9.71 18.06 19.74
CA ARG A 220 10.36 17.44 18.59
C ARG A 220 9.32 17.23 17.50
N GLN A 221 9.59 17.76 16.32
CA GLN A 221 8.65 17.81 15.20
C GLN A 221 9.25 17.11 13.97
N GLN A 222 8.41 16.37 13.25
CA GLN A 222 8.65 15.97 11.87
C GLN A 222 7.74 16.80 10.97
N TRP A 223 8.28 17.42 9.92
CA TRP A 223 7.51 18.06 8.87
C TRP A 223 7.73 17.31 7.56
N SER A 224 6.64 16.92 6.91
CA SER A 224 6.66 16.34 5.56
C SER A 224 6.00 17.30 4.58
N PHE A 225 6.68 17.64 3.50
CA PHE A 225 6.17 18.39 2.36
C PHE A 225 6.12 17.43 1.16
N TYR A 226 5.04 17.44 0.39
CA TYR A 226 4.89 16.64 -0.84
C TYR A 226 4.23 17.45 -1.95
N GLY A 227 4.65 17.23 -3.18
CA GLY A 227 4.05 17.83 -4.36
C GLY A 227 4.83 17.58 -5.64
N THR A 228 4.70 18.52 -6.58
CA THR A 228 5.26 18.42 -7.94
C THR A 228 6.37 19.46 -8.12
N ALA A 229 7.52 19.06 -8.63
CA ALA A 229 8.62 19.93 -9.04
C ALA A 229 8.27 20.69 -10.33
N GLU A 230 9.04 21.73 -10.68
CA GLU A 230 8.84 22.51 -11.93
C GLU A 230 8.96 21.67 -13.22
N ASP A 231 9.69 20.54 -13.19
CA ASP A 231 9.83 19.61 -14.30
C ASP A 231 8.67 18.59 -14.42
N GLY A 232 7.67 18.68 -13.54
CA GLY A 232 6.53 17.76 -13.46
C GLY A 232 6.81 16.48 -12.68
N GLY A 233 8.02 16.29 -12.14
CA GLY A 233 8.37 15.15 -11.31
C GLY A 233 7.81 15.25 -9.89
N PRO A 234 7.47 14.13 -9.22
CA PRO A 234 7.10 14.15 -7.81
C PRO A 234 8.32 14.49 -6.95
N CYS A 235 8.11 15.32 -5.93
CA CYS A 235 9.14 15.67 -4.96
C CYS A 235 8.56 15.79 -3.54
N SER A 236 9.41 15.47 -2.56
CA SER A 236 9.11 15.64 -1.16
C SER A 236 10.30 16.19 -0.39
N VAL A 237 10.01 16.78 0.77
CA VAL A 237 11.01 17.14 1.78
C VAL A 237 10.54 16.64 3.13
N VAL A 238 11.45 15.99 3.87
CA VAL A 238 11.25 15.62 5.27
C VAL A 238 12.24 16.38 6.12
N MET A 239 11.74 17.11 7.10
CA MET A 239 12.51 17.91 8.04
C MET A 239 12.24 17.42 9.46
N TRP A 240 13.29 17.09 10.21
CA TRP A 240 13.20 16.87 11.65
C TRP A 240 13.82 18.04 12.39
N ALA A 241 13.12 18.53 13.42
CA ALA A 241 13.61 19.64 14.23
C ALA A 241 13.16 19.52 15.69
N TRP A 242 14.02 19.98 16.60
CA TRP A 242 13.58 20.42 17.91
C TRP A 242 13.19 21.89 17.87
N THR A 243 12.14 22.23 18.60
CA THR A 243 11.63 23.60 18.68
C THR A 243 11.34 24.00 20.10
N ASN A 244 11.56 25.27 20.43
CA ASN A 244 10.86 25.90 21.56
C ASN A 244 9.52 26.44 21.04
N VAL A 245 8.46 26.18 21.78
CA VAL A 245 7.11 26.71 21.52
C VAL A 245 6.63 27.54 22.71
N GLU A 246 5.96 28.65 22.42
CA GLU A 246 5.44 29.61 23.40
C GLU A 246 3.94 29.85 23.17
N HIS A 247 3.14 29.87 24.23
CA HIS A 247 1.70 30.08 24.18
C HIS A 247 1.36 31.54 24.51
N VAL A 248 1.17 32.35 23.47
CA VAL A 248 1.02 33.81 23.59
C VAL A 248 -0.30 34.25 22.95
N ALA A 249 -1.14 34.91 23.75
CA ALA A 249 -2.46 35.40 23.33
C ALA A 249 -3.39 34.30 22.75
N GLY A 250 -3.38 33.12 23.37
CA GLY A 250 -4.26 32.00 22.98
C GLY A 250 -3.79 31.23 21.74
N ARG A 251 -2.50 31.34 21.37
CA ARG A 251 -1.91 30.60 20.24
C ARG A 251 -0.49 30.15 20.56
N TRP A 252 -0.15 28.93 20.18
CA TRP A 252 1.22 28.44 20.16
C TRP A 252 2.01 29.01 18.98
N ARG A 253 3.22 29.48 19.25
CA ARG A 253 4.18 29.97 18.26
C ARG A 253 5.52 29.28 18.43
N ILE A 254 6.27 29.11 17.36
CA ILE A 254 7.65 28.64 17.41
C ILE A 254 8.55 29.85 17.70
N SER A 255 9.38 29.77 18.73
CA SER A 255 10.38 30.79 19.06
C SER A 255 11.82 30.35 18.78
N ARG A 256 12.09 29.04 18.74
CA ARG A 256 13.38 28.49 18.30
C ARG A 256 13.18 27.25 17.44
N LEU A 257 14.04 27.04 16.45
CA LEU A 257 14.04 25.83 15.61
C LEU A 257 15.48 25.36 15.32
N ALA A 258 15.85 24.22 15.88
CA ALA A 258 17.11 23.53 15.61
C ALA A 258 16.83 22.29 14.76
N LEU A 259 17.34 22.28 13.52
CA LEU A 259 17.25 21.12 12.63
C LEU A 259 18.06 19.94 13.19
N GLU A 260 17.45 18.76 13.20
CA GLU A 260 18.12 17.47 13.37
C GLU A 260 18.48 16.84 12.01
N SER A 261 17.59 16.97 11.03
CA SER A 261 17.84 16.57 9.64
C SER A 261 16.95 17.32 8.64
N LEU A 262 17.44 17.41 7.40
CA LEU A 262 16.65 17.80 6.24
C LEU A 262 17.00 16.84 5.10
N GLU A 263 15.99 16.23 4.50
CA GLU A 263 16.11 15.32 3.36
C GLU A 263 15.12 15.74 2.27
N ARG A 264 15.55 15.74 1.01
CA ARG A 264 14.71 15.91 -0.18
C ARG A 264 14.70 14.62 -0.97
N THR A 265 13.52 14.16 -1.38
CA THR A 265 13.37 13.05 -2.31
C THR A 265 12.72 13.55 -3.60
N SER A 266 13.14 13.02 -4.75
CA SER A 266 12.64 13.46 -6.06
C SER A 266 12.79 12.37 -7.13
N ARG A 267 11.90 12.37 -8.11
CA ARG A 267 11.99 11.57 -9.35
C ARG A 267 11.64 12.46 -10.53
N ALA A 268 12.25 12.25 -11.70
CA ALA A 268 12.01 13.08 -12.89
C ALA A 268 10.60 12.96 -13.49
N ARG A 269 9.85 11.90 -13.16
CA ARG A 269 8.46 11.64 -13.57
C ARG A 269 7.74 10.87 -12.48
N ALA A 270 6.43 11.00 -12.38
CA ALA A 270 5.63 10.12 -11.53
C ALA A 270 5.70 8.66 -12.02
N ILE A 271 5.52 7.70 -11.12
CA ILE A 271 5.39 6.28 -11.48
C ILE A 271 3.95 6.05 -11.95
N PHE A 272 2.99 6.38 -11.09
CA PHE A 272 1.57 6.46 -11.41
C PHE A 272 1.15 7.91 -11.63
N THR A 273 0.20 8.14 -12.54
CA THR A 273 -0.50 9.42 -12.70
C THR A 273 -2.00 9.13 -12.59
N ASP A 274 -2.72 9.90 -11.77
CA ASP A 274 -4.18 9.81 -11.73
C ASP A 274 -4.76 10.26 -13.08
N VAL A 275 -5.36 9.31 -13.78
CA VAL A 275 -6.07 9.52 -15.04
C VAL A 275 -7.58 9.30 -14.91
N ALA A 276 -8.10 8.95 -13.73
CA ALA A 276 -9.45 8.41 -13.56
C ALA A 276 -10.54 9.34 -14.12
N ASN A 277 -10.38 10.66 -13.98
CA ASN A 277 -11.29 11.65 -14.56
C ASN A 277 -11.20 11.71 -16.09
N ALA A 278 -10.01 11.60 -16.65
CA ALA A 278 -9.77 11.65 -18.10
C ALA A 278 -10.23 10.37 -18.81
N VAL A 279 -10.21 9.22 -18.11
CA VAL A 279 -10.63 7.92 -18.65
C VAL A 279 -12.06 7.50 -18.25
N GLY A 280 -12.85 8.36 -17.62
CA GLY A 280 -14.26 8.07 -17.29
C GLY A 280 -14.51 7.18 -16.05
N LEU A 281 -13.45 6.78 -15.33
CA LEU A 281 -13.55 5.98 -14.11
C LEU A 281 -13.90 6.80 -12.85
N ALA A 282 -13.62 8.10 -12.84
CA ALA A 282 -13.78 8.92 -11.63
C ALA A 282 -15.25 9.07 -11.20
N ARG A 283 -15.47 8.90 -9.89
CA ARG A 283 -16.78 9.12 -9.25
C ARG A 283 -16.64 10.03 -8.04
N ALA A 284 -17.72 10.74 -7.74
CA ALA A 284 -17.88 11.54 -6.54
C ALA A 284 -19.12 11.04 -5.77
N GLY A 285 -18.94 10.75 -4.49
CA GLY A 285 -20.01 10.37 -3.57
C GLY A 285 -20.22 11.41 -2.46
N ILE A 286 -21.25 11.20 -1.64
CA ILE A 286 -21.37 11.92 -0.36
C ILE A 286 -20.19 11.51 0.52
N ARG A 287 -19.41 12.48 1.03
CA ARG A 287 -18.26 12.19 1.90
C ARG A 287 -18.69 11.47 3.18
N PHE A 288 -17.84 10.59 3.68
CA PHE A 288 -18.01 9.93 4.97
C PHE A 288 -18.31 10.93 6.10
N GLY A 289 -19.19 10.55 7.02
CA GLY A 289 -19.61 11.37 8.16
C GLY A 289 -20.59 12.50 7.81
N ARG A 290 -21.01 12.66 6.54
CA ARG A 290 -22.04 13.63 6.13
C ARG A 290 -23.44 12.98 6.11
N PRO A 291 -24.53 13.76 6.25
CA PRO A 291 -25.88 13.22 6.10
C PRO A 291 -26.04 12.50 4.76
N GLY A 292 -26.52 11.25 4.79
CA GLY A 292 -26.61 10.38 3.62
C GLY A 292 -25.41 9.44 3.41
N ASN A 293 -24.27 9.66 4.07
CA ASN A 293 -23.18 8.68 4.13
C ASN A 293 -22.59 8.55 5.55
N LYS A 294 -22.97 7.48 6.24
CA LYS A 294 -22.42 7.05 7.53
C LYS A 294 -21.49 5.83 7.43
N SER A 295 -21.28 5.26 6.24
CA SER A 295 -20.51 4.03 6.03
C SER A 295 -19.12 4.38 5.51
N PHE A 296 -18.11 3.67 5.97
CA PHE A 296 -16.95 3.46 5.11
C PHE A 296 -17.39 2.68 3.86
N ALA A 297 -16.73 2.91 2.72
CA ALA A 297 -16.92 2.11 1.53
C ALA A 297 -15.91 0.95 1.57
N TRP A 298 -16.38 -0.28 1.44
CA TRP A 298 -15.60 -1.51 1.62
C TRP A 298 -15.66 -2.34 0.34
N ASN A 299 -15.35 -1.70 -0.79
CA ASN A 299 -15.61 -2.26 -2.10
C ASN A 299 -14.29 -2.78 -2.69
N GLY A 300 -14.20 -4.10 -2.89
CA GLY A 300 -13.25 -4.68 -3.82
C GLY A 300 -13.54 -4.25 -5.26
N ALA A 301 -12.70 -4.67 -6.19
CA ALA A 301 -12.91 -4.48 -7.62
C ALA A 301 -12.32 -5.68 -8.37
N ALA A 302 -12.94 -6.05 -9.49
CA ALA A 302 -12.51 -7.15 -10.35
C ALA A 302 -12.24 -6.64 -11.76
N ALA A 303 -11.20 -7.18 -12.41
CA ALA A 303 -10.91 -6.92 -13.81
C ALA A 303 -11.14 -8.19 -14.64
N GLY A 304 -11.77 -8.04 -15.80
CA GLY A 304 -12.10 -9.13 -16.74
C GLY A 304 -12.30 -8.56 -18.14
N ASP A 305 -12.17 -9.37 -19.19
CA ASP A 305 -12.58 -8.99 -20.55
C ASP A 305 -14.04 -9.45 -20.72
N VAL A 306 -15.00 -8.57 -20.43
CA VAL A 306 -16.41 -9.01 -20.32
C VAL A 306 -17.08 -9.20 -21.67
N ASN A 307 -16.44 -8.74 -22.75
CA ASN A 307 -17.05 -8.69 -24.09
C ASN A 307 -16.23 -9.45 -25.17
N ALA A 308 -15.11 -10.05 -24.78
CA ALA A 308 -14.13 -10.75 -25.61
C ALA A 308 -13.48 -9.88 -26.71
N ASP A 309 -13.25 -8.58 -26.45
CA ASP A 309 -12.57 -7.66 -27.37
C ASP A 309 -11.04 -7.56 -27.17
N GLY A 310 -10.52 -8.20 -26.12
CA GLY A 310 -9.11 -8.23 -25.75
C GLY A 310 -8.66 -7.07 -24.86
N ALA A 311 -9.57 -6.19 -24.42
CA ALA A 311 -9.31 -5.17 -23.41
C ALA A 311 -9.82 -5.59 -22.03
N TRP A 312 -9.17 -5.07 -20.98
CA TRP A 312 -9.61 -5.25 -19.60
C TRP A 312 -10.67 -4.23 -19.22
N ASP A 313 -11.80 -4.72 -18.75
CA ASP A 313 -12.88 -3.98 -18.12
C ASP A 313 -12.76 -4.02 -16.59
N LEU A 314 -13.53 -3.20 -15.88
CA LEU A 314 -13.48 -3.09 -14.41
C LEU A 314 -14.88 -3.12 -13.79
N TYR A 315 -15.16 -4.13 -12.96
CA TYR A 315 -16.35 -4.18 -12.12
C TYR A 315 -16.06 -3.68 -10.70
N VAL A 316 -16.97 -2.86 -10.16
CA VAL A 316 -16.92 -2.35 -8.79
C VAL A 316 -18.29 -2.53 -8.13
N PRO A 317 -18.47 -3.47 -7.18
CA PRO A 317 -19.67 -3.52 -6.35
C PRO A 317 -19.79 -2.23 -5.55
N ALA A 318 -20.99 -1.62 -5.50
CA ALA A 318 -21.19 -0.33 -4.84
C ALA A 318 -22.67 -0.06 -4.53
N ARG A 319 -22.92 0.91 -3.65
CA ARG A 319 -24.26 1.46 -3.39
C ARG A 319 -24.32 2.92 -3.88
N PRO A 320 -25.43 3.37 -4.51
CA PRO A 320 -26.73 2.69 -4.64
C PRO A 320 -26.88 1.77 -5.87
N ALA A 321 -25.84 1.59 -6.67
CA ALA A 321 -25.76 0.65 -7.78
C ALA A 321 -24.30 0.22 -7.97
N ASN A 322 -24.06 -0.95 -8.56
CA ASN A 322 -22.72 -1.41 -8.94
C ASN A 322 -22.26 -0.69 -10.23
N GLN A 323 -20.98 -0.75 -10.56
CA GLN A 323 -20.41 -0.23 -11.82
C GLN A 323 -19.73 -1.34 -12.61
N LEU A 324 -19.84 -1.27 -13.94
CA LEU A 324 -19.11 -2.11 -14.88
C LEU A 324 -18.55 -1.20 -15.97
N TYR A 325 -17.31 -0.80 -15.79
CA TYR A 325 -16.59 0.09 -16.67
C TYR A 325 -16.02 -0.72 -17.84
N VAL A 326 -16.72 -0.67 -18.97
CA VAL A 326 -16.28 -1.33 -20.21
C VAL A 326 -15.34 -0.40 -20.95
N SER A 327 -14.21 -0.94 -21.41
CA SER A 327 -13.16 -0.24 -22.14
C SER A 327 -13.69 0.27 -23.48
N ALA A 328 -13.33 1.50 -23.83
CA ALA A 328 -13.69 2.11 -25.11
C ALA A 328 -12.52 2.01 -26.09
N SER A 329 -12.78 1.58 -27.34
CA SER A 329 -11.77 1.46 -28.40
C SER A 329 -11.02 2.76 -28.75
N ALA A 330 -11.55 3.92 -28.36
CA ALA A 330 -10.89 5.23 -28.48
C ALA A 330 -9.97 5.59 -27.29
N GLY A 331 -9.87 4.70 -26.30
CA GLY A 331 -9.32 4.95 -24.97
C GLY A 331 -10.39 5.50 -24.00
N GLY A 332 -10.28 5.12 -22.73
CA GLY A 332 -11.26 5.46 -21.69
C GLY A 332 -12.22 4.30 -21.39
N PHE A 333 -13.16 4.54 -20.48
CA PHE A 333 -14.14 3.57 -20.00
C PHE A 333 -15.53 4.17 -19.93
N GLU A 334 -16.54 3.35 -20.18
CA GLU A 334 -17.96 3.69 -20.03
C GLU A 334 -18.63 2.73 -19.03
N ASP A 335 -19.38 3.26 -18.06
CA ASP A 335 -20.16 2.44 -17.14
C ASP A 335 -21.42 1.90 -17.82
N GLN A 336 -21.42 0.59 -18.04
CA GLN A 336 -22.49 -0.13 -18.72
C GLN A 336 -23.29 -1.05 -17.77
N ALA A 337 -23.05 -1.02 -16.45
CA ALA A 337 -23.63 -1.98 -15.48
C ALA A 337 -25.14 -2.24 -15.65
N ALA A 338 -25.92 -1.19 -15.88
CA ALA A 338 -27.37 -1.29 -16.04
C ALA A 338 -27.80 -1.88 -17.39
N ALA A 339 -27.05 -1.61 -18.46
CA ALA A 339 -27.28 -2.19 -19.79
C ALA A 339 -26.81 -3.66 -19.86
N ARG A 340 -25.88 -4.04 -18.97
CA ARG A 340 -25.20 -5.33 -18.89
C ARG A 340 -25.81 -6.29 -17.86
N GLY A 341 -26.76 -5.83 -17.03
CA GLY A 341 -27.49 -6.66 -16.07
C GLY A 341 -26.95 -6.66 -14.62
N VAL A 342 -25.75 -6.12 -14.38
CA VAL A 342 -25.04 -6.24 -13.09
C VAL A 342 -25.20 -5.06 -12.13
N ALA A 343 -25.92 -3.99 -12.51
CA ALA A 343 -26.10 -2.81 -11.65
C ALA A 343 -26.87 -3.08 -10.34
N LEU A 344 -27.71 -4.13 -10.31
CA LEU A 344 -28.56 -4.51 -9.20
C LEU A 344 -28.55 -6.05 -9.00
N PRO A 345 -28.81 -6.57 -7.78
CA PRO A 345 -28.86 -5.83 -6.50
C PRO A 345 -27.53 -5.12 -6.17
N ALA A 346 -27.64 -3.94 -5.56
CA ALA A 346 -26.52 -3.03 -5.35
C ALA A 346 -25.74 -3.34 -4.08
N GLY A 347 -24.41 -3.34 -4.20
CA GLY A 347 -23.46 -3.58 -3.14
C GLY A 347 -22.73 -4.88 -3.32
N GLY A 348 -22.02 -5.24 -2.25
CA GLY A 348 -20.99 -6.25 -2.26
C GLY A 348 -19.70 -5.69 -1.68
N THR A 349 -18.83 -6.60 -1.26
CA THR A 349 -17.58 -6.36 -0.54
C THR A 349 -16.39 -6.85 -1.35
N GLY A 350 -16.56 -7.97 -2.05
CA GLY A 350 -15.60 -8.53 -3.01
C GLY A 350 -16.28 -8.89 -4.32
N ALA A 351 -15.50 -9.00 -5.37
CA ALA A 351 -15.95 -9.48 -6.67
C ALA A 351 -14.81 -10.22 -7.37
N LEU A 352 -15.15 -11.14 -8.27
CA LEU A 352 -14.20 -11.94 -9.03
C LEU A 352 -14.77 -12.20 -10.43
N PHE A 353 -13.95 -12.02 -11.46
CA PHE A 353 -14.22 -12.55 -12.79
C PHE A 353 -13.51 -13.89 -12.96
N PHE A 354 -14.21 -14.88 -13.51
CA PHE A 354 -13.71 -16.22 -13.78
C PHE A 354 -14.61 -16.91 -14.80
N ASP A 355 -14.10 -17.94 -15.48
CA ASP A 355 -14.87 -18.82 -16.38
C ASP A 355 -15.27 -20.05 -15.56
N PHE A 356 -16.55 -20.19 -15.16
CA PHE A 356 -16.96 -21.31 -14.30
C PHE A 356 -17.45 -22.53 -15.07
N ASP A 357 -17.96 -22.36 -16.30
CA ASP A 357 -18.49 -23.44 -17.13
C ASP A 357 -17.63 -23.81 -18.36
N ASN A 358 -16.42 -23.25 -18.43
CA ASN A 358 -15.38 -23.48 -19.45
C ASN A 358 -15.86 -23.10 -20.88
N ASP A 359 -16.70 -22.07 -21.01
CA ASP A 359 -17.20 -21.57 -22.30
C ASP A 359 -16.32 -20.47 -22.94
N LEU A 360 -15.30 -20.00 -22.21
CA LEU A 360 -14.32 -18.96 -22.55
C LEU A 360 -14.80 -17.51 -22.42
N ASP A 361 -15.92 -17.24 -21.76
CA ASP A 361 -16.29 -15.90 -21.35
C ASP A 361 -15.94 -15.61 -19.86
N SER A 362 -16.18 -14.37 -19.38
CA SER A 362 -15.94 -13.99 -17.98
C SER A 362 -17.24 -13.83 -17.19
N ASP A 363 -17.62 -14.86 -16.45
CA ASP A 363 -18.65 -14.80 -15.41
C ASP A 363 -18.20 -13.98 -14.20
N LEU A 364 -19.17 -13.53 -13.39
CA LEU A 364 -18.93 -12.61 -12.28
C LEU A 364 -19.53 -13.13 -10.98
N ALA A 365 -18.67 -13.52 -10.03
CA ALA A 365 -19.07 -13.78 -8.65
C ALA A 365 -18.96 -12.51 -7.79
N VAL A 366 -19.93 -12.29 -6.90
CA VAL A 366 -19.96 -11.13 -5.99
C VAL A 366 -20.21 -11.58 -4.55
N ALA A 367 -19.26 -11.27 -3.67
CA ALA A 367 -19.40 -11.41 -2.22
C ALA A 367 -20.19 -10.22 -1.66
N ASP A 368 -21.02 -10.47 -0.66
CA ASP A 368 -21.79 -9.44 0.04
C ASP A 368 -21.88 -9.77 1.54
N VAL A 369 -22.07 -8.75 2.36
CA VAL A 369 -22.18 -8.87 3.81
C VAL A 369 -23.60 -8.61 4.25
N GLY A 370 -24.10 -9.50 5.10
CA GLY A 370 -25.44 -9.48 5.67
C GLY A 370 -25.85 -8.24 6.48
N GLY A 371 -26.92 -8.39 7.24
CA GLY A 371 -27.46 -7.36 8.12
C GLY A 371 -27.88 -7.91 9.48
N ARG A 372 -28.57 -7.06 10.25
CA ARG A 372 -29.45 -7.54 11.32
C ARG A 372 -30.88 -7.58 10.79
N ASP A 373 -31.63 -8.61 11.15
CA ASP A 373 -33.09 -8.53 11.23
C ASP A 373 -33.50 -8.70 12.70
N GLY A 374 -33.99 -7.61 13.30
CA GLY A 374 -34.14 -7.50 14.75
C GLY A 374 -32.81 -7.74 15.48
N ASP A 375 -32.79 -8.76 16.33
CA ASP A 375 -31.60 -9.18 17.09
C ASP A 375 -30.77 -10.26 16.36
N GLU A 376 -31.32 -10.89 15.32
CA GLU A 376 -30.65 -11.96 14.56
C GLU A 376 -29.69 -11.39 13.52
N LEU A 377 -28.54 -12.03 13.37
CA LEU A 377 -27.56 -11.73 12.33
C LEU A 377 -27.85 -12.61 11.11
N ILE A 378 -28.10 -12.00 9.96
CA ILE A 378 -28.49 -12.70 8.73
C ILE A 378 -27.49 -12.33 7.64
N GLY A 379 -26.74 -13.32 7.14
CA GLY A 379 -25.85 -13.19 5.99
C GLY A 379 -26.60 -12.76 4.72
N ASN A 380 -25.90 -12.22 3.73
CA ASN A 380 -26.46 -12.04 2.39
C ASN A 380 -26.13 -13.28 1.55
N PRO A 381 -27.00 -13.70 0.61
CA PRO A 381 -26.62 -14.72 -0.35
C PRO A 381 -25.46 -14.19 -1.21
N LEU A 382 -24.51 -15.08 -1.49
CA LEU A 382 -23.58 -14.90 -2.59
C LEU A 382 -24.36 -14.73 -3.91
N ARG A 383 -23.71 -14.14 -4.92
CA ARG A 383 -24.31 -13.93 -6.25
C ARG A 383 -23.36 -14.40 -7.33
N LEU A 384 -23.91 -15.11 -8.31
CA LEU A 384 -23.21 -15.53 -9.51
C LEU A 384 -23.96 -14.99 -10.71
N TYR A 385 -23.28 -14.13 -11.47
CA TYR A 385 -23.77 -13.54 -12.69
C TYR A 385 -23.13 -14.28 -13.86
N VAL A 386 -23.95 -15.07 -14.55
CA VAL A 386 -23.54 -15.83 -15.75
C VAL A 386 -23.65 -14.92 -16.96
N ASN A 387 -22.63 -14.90 -17.80
CA ASN A 387 -22.57 -14.08 -19.00
C ASN A 387 -23.23 -14.81 -20.21
N ASP A 388 -23.25 -14.18 -21.38
CA ASP A 388 -23.88 -14.72 -22.60
C ASP A 388 -22.95 -14.71 -23.82
N GLY A 389 -21.65 -14.75 -23.58
CA GLY A 389 -20.58 -14.60 -24.56
C GLY A 389 -20.52 -13.23 -25.23
N GLN A 390 -21.37 -12.27 -24.83
CA GLN A 390 -21.45 -10.91 -25.37
C GLN A 390 -21.38 -9.83 -24.29
N GLY A 391 -21.15 -10.22 -23.03
CA GLY A 391 -21.08 -9.36 -21.85
C GLY A 391 -22.45 -9.00 -21.29
N ARG A 392 -23.53 -9.75 -21.50
CA ARG A 392 -24.78 -9.53 -20.75
C ARG A 392 -24.96 -10.62 -19.72
N TYR A 393 -25.23 -10.19 -18.51
CA TYR A 393 -25.25 -11.04 -17.35
C TYR A 393 -26.67 -11.34 -16.86
N ALA A 394 -26.89 -12.57 -16.42
CA ALA A 394 -28.05 -13.01 -15.66
C ALA A 394 -27.58 -13.55 -14.29
N GLU A 395 -28.16 -13.05 -13.21
CA GLU A 395 -27.93 -13.60 -11.87
C GLU A 395 -28.61 -14.97 -11.77
N GLN A 396 -27.83 -16.01 -11.44
CA GLN A 396 -28.26 -17.42 -11.41
C GLN A 396 -27.75 -18.15 -10.16
N GLY A 397 -27.26 -17.45 -9.12
CA GLY A 397 -26.62 -18.06 -7.95
C GLY A 397 -27.46 -19.15 -7.30
N ALA A 398 -28.75 -18.91 -7.06
CA ALA A 398 -29.65 -19.89 -6.46
C ALA A 398 -29.97 -21.10 -7.37
N GLU A 399 -29.88 -20.94 -8.69
CA GLU A 399 -30.09 -22.05 -9.65
C GLU A 399 -28.83 -22.92 -9.77
N LEU A 400 -27.65 -22.33 -9.53
CA LEU A 400 -26.33 -22.95 -9.60
C LEU A 400 -25.73 -23.30 -8.23
N GLY A 401 -26.47 -23.20 -7.11
CA GLY A 401 -25.96 -23.54 -5.77
C GLY A 401 -24.93 -22.56 -5.18
N PHE A 402 -24.83 -21.36 -5.76
CA PHE A 402 -23.96 -20.26 -5.34
C PHE A 402 -24.75 -19.18 -4.54
N ASP A 403 -25.71 -19.58 -3.71
CA ASP A 403 -26.57 -18.67 -2.92
C ASP A 403 -26.39 -18.78 -1.40
N ALA A 404 -25.32 -19.45 -0.95
CA ALA A 404 -25.01 -19.61 0.47
C ALA A 404 -25.04 -18.26 1.23
N LEU A 405 -25.74 -18.24 2.37
CA LEU A 405 -25.84 -17.05 3.22
C LEU A 405 -24.51 -16.81 3.94
N ALA A 406 -23.87 -15.70 3.61
CA ALA A 406 -22.49 -15.42 3.99
C ALA A 406 -22.32 -14.02 4.61
N HIS A 407 -21.21 -13.86 5.33
CA HIS A 407 -20.63 -12.56 5.68
C HIS A 407 -19.34 -12.38 4.87
N ALA A 408 -19.45 -12.62 3.56
CA ALA A 408 -18.31 -12.76 2.67
C ALA A 408 -17.65 -11.39 2.43
N TYR A 409 -16.33 -11.33 2.45
CA TYR A 409 -15.55 -10.14 2.11
C TYR A 409 -14.74 -10.30 0.82
N SER A 410 -14.22 -11.49 0.54
CA SER A 410 -13.48 -11.78 -0.68
C SER A 410 -13.76 -13.18 -1.21
N LEU A 411 -13.39 -13.39 -2.47
CA LEU A 411 -13.48 -14.65 -3.19
C LEU A 411 -12.11 -14.96 -3.79
N CYS A 412 -11.73 -16.23 -3.82
CA CYS A 412 -10.55 -16.72 -4.53
C CYS A 412 -10.97 -17.96 -5.34
N ALA A 413 -10.76 -17.96 -6.65
CA ALA A 413 -11.04 -19.13 -7.49
C ALA A 413 -9.75 -19.80 -7.97
N PHE A 414 -9.76 -21.13 -7.94
CA PHE A 414 -8.67 -22.01 -8.32
C PHE A 414 -9.22 -23.43 -8.50
N ASP A 415 -8.54 -24.25 -9.29
CA ASP A 415 -8.88 -25.68 -9.48
C ASP A 415 -8.24 -26.48 -8.34
N ALA A 416 -9.01 -26.80 -7.29
CA ALA A 416 -8.45 -27.37 -6.06
C ALA A 416 -8.23 -28.88 -6.13
N ASP A 417 -9.02 -29.62 -6.92
CA ASP A 417 -8.88 -31.07 -7.08
C ASP A 417 -8.36 -31.54 -8.46
N LEU A 418 -7.84 -30.57 -9.25
CA LEU A 418 -7.18 -30.74 -10.54
C LEU A 418 -8.09 -31.42 -11.60
N ASP A 419 -9.40 -31.14 -11.52
CA ASP A 419 -10.41 -31.71 -12.41
C ASP A 419 -10.68 -30.86 -13.66
N GLY A 420 -10.08 -29.66 -13.72
CA GLY A 420 -10.19 -28.70 -14.83
C GLY A 420 -11.30 -27.65 -14.65
N TRP A 421 -11.93 -27.56 -13.48
CA TRP A 421 -12.98 -26.60 -13.18
C TRP A 421 -12.59 -25.71 -12.01
N LEU A 422 -12.87 -24.40 -12.12
CA LEU A 422 -12.52 -23.46 -11.05
C LEU A 422 -13.53 -23.55 -9.91
N ASP A 423 -13.05 -23.99 -8.75
CA ASP A 423 -13.73 -23.91 -7.45
C ASP A 423 -13.67 -22.48 -6.89
N VAL A 424 -14.45 -22.18 -5.85
CA VAL A 424 -14.43 -20.87 -5.19
C VAL A 424 -14.31 -21.01 -3.67
N TYR A 425 -13.24 -20.46 -3.11
CA TYR A 425 -13.11 -20.21 -1.68
C TYR A 425 -13.63 -18.80 -1.32
N VAL A 426 -14.33 -18.70 -0.19
CA VAL A 426 -15.05 -17.52 0.27
C VAL A 426 -14.57 -17.16 1.67
N CYS A 427 -13.90 -16.02 1.79
CA CYS A 427 -13.51 -15.48 3.09
C CYS A 427 -14.71 -14.82 3.76
N ASN A 428 -15.14 -15.40 4.88
CA ASN A 428 -16.20 -14.96 5.76
C ASN A 428 -15.61 -14.29 7.01
N TYR A 429 -16.32 -13.28 7.47
CA TYR A 429 -15.91 -12.48 8.63
C TYR A 429 -16.97 -12.57 9.72
N GLY A 430 -16.68 -12.07 10.92
CA GLY A 430 -17.72 -11.83 11.91
C GLY A 430 -18.48 -10.52 11.67
N ARG A 431 -19.20 -10.04 12.68
CA ARG A 431 -19.79 -8.69 12.66
C ARG A 431 -19.54 -8.00 13.98
N VAL A 432 -18.67 -6.99 14.00
CA VAL A 432 -18.26 -6.34 15.25
C VAL A 432 -19.42 -5.58 15.92
N GLU A 433 -20.39 -5.09 15.15
CA GLU A 433 -21.64 -4.48 15.67
C GLU A 433 -22.70 -5.53 16.06
N VAL A 434 -22.50 -6.75 15.55
CA VAL A 434 -23.05 -8.07 15.89
C VAL A 434 -22.76 -8.55 17.31
N GLU A 435 -21.64 -9.24 17.34
CA GLU A 435 -20.99 -10.03 18.35
C GLU A 435 -19.50 -9.74 18.13
N PRO A 436 -18.83 -9.00 19.04
CA PRO A 436 -17.41 -8.71 18.89
C PRO A 436 -16.57 -9.99 18.84
N ASN A 437 -15.35 -9.91 18.31
CA ASN A 437 -14.39 -11.01 18.41
C ASN A 437 -14.20 -11.43 19.88
N ASP A 438 -14.04 -12.74 20.10
CA ASP A 438 -13.73 -13.33 21.40
C ASP A 438 -12.25 -13.14 21.80
N SER A 439 -11.38 -12.84 20.82
CA SER A 439 -9.96 -12.53 21.02
C SER A 439 -9.40 -11.63 19.91
N TRP A 440 -8.40 -10.80 20.25
CA TRP A 440 -7.70 -9.93 19.30
C TRP A 440 -6.61 -10.65 18.48
N PHE A 441 -6.24 -11.88 18.85
CA PHE A 441 -5.09 -12.61 18.26
C PHE A 441 -5.36 -14.10 18.03
N GLN A 442 -6.45 -14.64 18.59
CA GLN A 442 -6.87 -16.04 18.50
C GLN A 442 -8.41 -16.07 18.49
N ALA A 443 -9.03 -15.29 17.59
CA ALA A 443 -10.49 -15.29 17.49
C ALA A 443 -10.98 -16.63 16.95
N THR A 444 -12.12 -17.10 17.46
CA THR A 444 -12.74 -18.37 17.02
C THR A 444 -14.25 -18.25 16.77
N ASN A 445 -14.82 -17.05 16.91
CA ASN A 445 -16.26 -16.77 16.77
C ASN A 445 -16.64 -15.99 15.49
N GLY A 446 -15.83 -16.06 14.44
CA GLY A 446 -16.20 -15.57 13.11
C GLY A 446 -17.26 -16.45 12.44
N THR A 447 -17.79 -15.99 11.32
CA THR A 447 -18.63 -16.84 10.44
C THR A 447 -17.71 -17.85 9.75
N PRO A 448 -18.02 -19.16 9.72
CA PRO A 448 -17.16 -20.13 9.05
C PRO A 448 -16.90 -19.79 7.58
N ASP A 449 -15.66 -19.94 7.12
CA ASP A 449 -15.32 -19.85 5.69
C ASP A 449 -16.05 -20.89 4.85
N LEU A 450 -16.22 -20.60 3.55
CA LEU A 450 -16.87 -21.53 2.62
C LEU A 450 -15.92 -21.93 1.48
N PHE A 451 -16.00 -23.19 1.08
CA PHE A 451 -15.42 -23.74 -0.13
C PHE A 451 -16.54 -24.33 -0.99
N LEU A 452 -16.74 -23.74 -2.17
CA LEU A 452 -17.76 -24.08 -3.14
C LEU A 452 -17.08 -24.82 -4.30
N ARG A 453 -17.21 -26.15 -4.31
CA ARG A 453 -16.65 -27.00 -5.36
C ARG A 453 -17.50 -26.91 -6.63
N ASN A 454 -16.86 -26.71 -7.78
CA ASN A 454 -17.52 -26.69 -9.08
C ASN A 454 -17.92 -28.11 -9.50
N ASN A 455 -19.17 -28.29 -9.93
CA ASN A 455 -19.70 -29.56 -10.37
C ASN A 455 -19.66 -29.67 -11.90
N ALA A 456 -18.46 -29.57 -12.48
CA ALA A 456 -18.20 -29.66 -13.91
C ALA A 456 -19.09 -28.71 -14.76
N GLY A 457 -19.15 -27.42 -14.36
CA GLY A 457 -19.94 -26.37 -15.01
C GLY A 457 -21.44 -26.45 -14.74
N GLN A 458 -21.92 -27.40 -13.93
CA GLN A 458 -23.35 -27.55 -13.63
C GLN A 458 -23.80 -26.80 -12.38
N GLY A 459 -22.96 -25.91 -11.84
CA GLY A 459 -23.14 -25.22 -10.56
C GLY A 459 -22.16 -25.72 -9.50
N PHE A 460 -22.44 -25.41 -8.23
CA PHE A 460 -21.52 -25.53 -7.11
C PHE A 460 -22.09 -26.36 -5.96
N LEU A 461 -21.19 -26.98 -5.17
CA LEU A 461 -21.50 -27.70 -3.93
C LEU A 461 -20.65 -27.15 -2.79
N GLU A 462 -21.27 -26.81 -1.66
CA GLU A 462 -20.54 -26.45 -0.44
C GLU A 462 -19.91 -27.71 0.18
N GLU A 463 -18.57 -27.73 0.27
CA GLU A 463 -17.79 -28.89 0.71
C GLU A 463 -16.72 -28.55 1.77
N SER A 464 -16.77 -27.37 2.40
CA SER A 464 -15.73 -26.83 3.30
C SER A 464 -15.33 -27.81 4.40
N ALA A 465 -16.32 -28.41 5.07
CA ALA A 465 -16.10 -29.40 6.13
C ALA A 465 -15.51 -30.73 5.62
N ALA A 466 -15.74 -31.09 4.35
CA ALA A 466 -15.15 -32.26 3.71
C ALA A 466 -13.73 -31.98 3.19
N ARG A 467 -13.44 -30.73 2.82
CA ARG A 467 -12.13 -30.28 2.33
C ARG A 467 -11.17 -29.84 3.43
N GLY A 468 -11.64 -29.63 4.66
CA GLY A 468 -10.82 -29.19 5.81
C GLY A 468 -10.77 -27.66 6.00
N LEU A 469 -11.53 -26.92 5.20
CA LEU A 469 -11.52 -25.46 5.09
C LEU A 469 -12.61 -24.80 5.95
N VAL A 470 -12.63 -25.10 7.25
CA VAL A 470 -13.66 -24.61 8.22
C VAL A 470 -13.08 -23.65 9.26
N ASP A 471 -12.27 -22.69 8.80
CA ASP A 471 -11.80 -21.60 9.68
C ASP A 471 -12.98 -20.81 10.23
N THR A 472 -12.93 -20.48 11.51
CA THR A 472 -13.90 -19.61 12.22
C THR A 472 -13.20 -18.39 12.85
N SER A 473 -12.02 -18.05 12.34
CA SER A 473 -11.38 -16.75 12.50
C SER A 473 -12.15 -15.68 11.71
N TRP A 474 -11.61 -14.47 11.63
CA TRP A 474 -12.25 -13.35 10.96
C TRP A 474 -11.53 -13.04 9.64
N SER A 475 -11.83 -13.84 8.63
CA SER A 475 -11.15 -13.89 7.32
C SER A 475 -11.50 -12.71 6.42
N TYR A 476 -10.48 -12.03 5.89
CA TYR A 476 -10.64 -10.89 4.98
C TYR A 476 -10.26 -11.18 3.53
N ALA A 477 -9.25 -12.01 3.32
CA ALA A 477 -8.63 -12.25 2.03
C ALA A 477 -7.90 -13.59 2.01
N ALA A 478 -7.88 -14.24 0.85
CA ALA A 478 -7.06 -15.41 0.60
C ALA A 478 -6.30 -15.29 -0.72
N ALA A 479 -5.20 -16.02 -0.83
CA ALA A 479 -4.39 -16.10 -2.04
C ALA A 479 -3.96 -17.54 -2.28
N ALA A 480 -4.42 -18.13 -3.39
CA ALA A 480 -4.02 -19.46 -3.82
C ALA A 480 -2.73 -19.42 -4.65
N ALA A 481 -1.87 -20.42 -4.46
CA ALA A 481 -0.68 -20.70 -5.27
C ALA A 481 -0.13 -22.08 -4.92
N ASP A 482 0.49 -22.77 -5.88
CA ASP A 482 1.39 -23.90 -5.63
C ASP A 482 2.66 -23.34 -4.97
N PHE A 483 2.73 -23.35 -3.62
CA PHE A 483 3.83 -22.70 -2.92
C PHE A 483 5.05 -23.60 -2.76
N ASP A 484 4.89 -24.94 -2.85
CA ASP A 484 5.96 -25.91 -2.68
C ASP A 484 6.35 -26.80 -3.87
N GLU A 485 5.82 -26.48 -5.05
CA GLU A 485 6.20 -26.97 -6.38
C GLU A 485 5.81 -28.44 -6.64
N ASP A 486 4.74 -28.93 -6.00
CA ASP A 486 4.23 -30.29 -6.23
C ASP A 486 3.16 -30.39 -7.34
N GLY A 487 2.56 -29.24 -7.71
CA GLY A 487 1.68 -29.08 -8.86
C GLY A 487 0.20 -28.90 -8.53
N ASP A 488 -0.19 -28.86 -7.26
CA ASP A 488 -1.52 -28.42 -6.84
C ASP A 488 -1.54 -27.07 -6.11
N PRO A 489 -2.62 -26.27 -6.25
CA PRO A 489 -2.71 -24.98 -5.58
C PRO A 489 -3.04 -25.13 -4.10
N ASP A 490 -2.16 -24.60 -3.25
CA ASP A 490 -2.37 -24.35 -1.84
C ASP A 490 -3.10 -23.03 -1.60
N LEU A 491 -3.45 -22.74 -0.34
CA LEU A 491 -4.24 -21.56 0.03
C LEU A 491 -3.71 -20.87 1.30
N TYR A 492 -3.28 -19.61 1.18
CA TYR A 492 -3.01 -18.75 2.35
C TYR A 492 -4.23 -17.88 2.68
N VAL A 493 -4.60 -17.79 3.96
CA VAL A 493 -5.77 -17.04 4.45
C VAL A 493 -5.34 -15.97 5.46
N ALA A 494 -5.75 -14.73 5.22
CA ALA A 494 -5.44 -13.55 6.02
C ALA A 494 -6.65 -13.12 6.87
N ASN A 495 -6.44 -13.15 8.18
CA ASN A 495 -7.43 -12.98 9.24
C ASN A 495 -7.16 -11.69 10.04
N ASP A 496 -8.16 -10.82 10.21
CA ASP A 496 -8.03 -9.60 11.03
C ASP A 496 -7.95 -9.94 12.53
N TYR A 497 -8.73 -10.94 12.93
CA TYR A 497 -8.74 -11.51 14.26
C TYR A 497 -8.63 -13.03 14.15
N GLY A 498 -7.65 -13.59 14.86
CA GLY A 498 -7.18 -14.97 14.64
C GLY A 498 -5.73 -14.97 14.17
N THR A 499 -5.16 -16.17 14.07
CA THR A 499 -3.91 -16.41 13.34
C THR A 499 -4.21 -16.54 11.85
N ASN A 500 -3.29 -16.10 10.99
CA ASN A 500 -3.35 -16.44 9.57
C ASN A 500 -3.01 -17.92 9.33
N PHE A 501 -3.62 -18.52 8.31
CA PHE A 501 -3.44 -19.93 7.93
C PHE A 501 -2.71 -20.10 6.60
N LEU A 502 -2.00 -21.21 6.45
CA LEU A 502 -1.46 -21.71 5.20
C LEU A 502 -1.89 -23.16 5.06
N TYR A 503 -2.90 -23.39 4.24
CA TYR A 503 -3.46 -24.69 3.95
C TYR A 503 -2.69 -25.32 2.79
N ARG A 504 -1.96 -26.41 3.06
CA ARG A 504 -1.39 -27.27 2.02
C ARG A 504 -2.47 -28.18 1.45
N ASN A 505 -2.50 -28.35 0.12
CA ASN A 505 -3.38 -29.26 -0.60
C ASN A 505 -2.77 -30.69 -0.72
N ASP A 506 -3.55 -31.70 -1.14
CA ASP A 506 -3.12 -33.10 -1.32
C ASP A 506 -3.26 -33.61 -2.76
N GLY A 507 -3.39 -32.70 -3.73
CA GLY A 507 -3.70 -32.97 -5.13
C GLY A 507 -5.11 -33.48 -5.37
N ARG A 508 -6.00 -33.36 -4.37
CA ARG A 508 -7.42 -33.76 -4.44
C ARG A 508 -8.34 -32.76 -3.75
N GLY A 509 -7.83 -31.57 -3.43
CA GLY A 509 -8.56 -30.53 -2.72
C GLY A 509 -8.92 -30.90 -1.28
N HIS A 510 -8.11 -31.72 -0.60
CA HIS A 510 -8.15 -31.80 0.87
C HIS A 510 -6.99 -31.01 1.46
N PHE A 511 -7.30 -30.18 2.45
CA PHE A 511 -6.41 -29.16 2.97
C PHE A 511 -5.99 -29.43 4.42
N GLU A 512 -4.70 -29.26 4.71
CA GLU A 512 -4.12 -29.31 6.06
C GLU A 512 -3.41 -27.99 6.39
N ASP A 513 -3.70 -27.39 7.55
CA ASP A 513 -2.96 -26.21 8.01
C ASP A 513 -1.51 -26.58 8.39
N VAL A 514 -0.57 -25.92 7.72
CA VAL A 514 0.88 -26.07 7.90
C VAL A 514 1.55 -24.76 8.31
N ALA A 515 0.79 -23.71 8.64
CA ALA A 515 1.33 -22.37 8.92
C ALA A 515 2.38 -22.35 10.04
N ALA A 516 2.05 -23.00 11.17
CA ALA A 516 2.93 -23.12 12.32
C ALA A 516 4.17 -23.99 12.02
N GLN A 517 4.01 -25.04 11.21
CA GLN A 517 5.11 -25.93 10.81
C GLN A 517 6.13 -25.20 9.92
N LEU A 518 5.66 -24.37 9.00
CA LEU A 518 6.50 -23.67 8.02
C LEU A 518 6.95 -22.27 8.47
N GLY A 519 6.52 -21.82 9.65
CA GLY A 519 6.93 -20.53 10.24
C GLY A 519 6.21 -19.30 9.67
N VAL A 520 5.09 -19.50 8.97
CA VAL A 520 4.26 -18.42 8.41
C VAL A 520 3.10 -17.99 9.30
N GLU A 521 2.85 -18.67 10.43
CA GLU A 521 1.85 -18.25 11.42
C GLU A 521 2.04 -16.77 11.80
N ASP A 522 1.09 -15.95 11.40
CA ASP A 522 1.13 -14.50 11.56
C ASP A 522 -0.02 -14.03 12.46
N LEU A 523 0.35 -13.39 13.56
CA LEU A 523 -0.53 -12.76 14.56
C LEU A 523 -0.82 -11.28 14.24
N GLY A 524 -0.42 -10.79 13.06
CA GLY A 524 -0.86 -9.49 12.57
C GLY A 524 -2.30 -9.55 12.07
N ASN A 525 -3.03 -8.45 12.25
CA ASN A 525 -4.36 -8.23 11.65
C ASN A 525 -4.27 -8.27 10.12
N GLY A 526 -4.46 -9.46 9.53
CA GLY A 526 -4.34 -9.73 8.11
C GLY A 526 -5.46 -9.09 7.30
N MET A 527 -5.08 -8.44 6.20
CA MET A 527 -6.00 -7.70 5.31
C MET A 527 -5.89 -8.12 3.83
N GLY A 528 -4.86 -8.89 3.49
CA GLY A 528 -4.54 -9.26 2.12
C GLY A 528 -3.23 -10.03 2.03
N ALA A 529 -3.10 -10.88 1.02
CA ALA A 529 -1.91 -11.68 0.75
C ALA A 529 -1.53 -11.63 -0.74
N SER A 530 -0.26 -11.84 -1.06
CA SER A 530 0.21 -12.03 -2.43
C SER A 530 1.45 -12.90 -2.47
N TRP A 531 1.48 -13.82 -3.43
CA TRP A 531 2.60 -14.70 -3.73
C TRP A 531 3.47 -14.13 -4.85
N GLY A 532 4.79 -14.30 -4.76
CA GLY A 532 5.73 -13.91 -5.81
C GLY A 532 7.18 -14.07 -5.38
N ASP A 533 8.09 -14.28 -6.33
CA ASP A 533 9.52 -14.42 -6.09
C ASP A 533 10.17 -13.03 -5.82
N LEU A 534 10.29 -12.64 -4.54
CA LEU A 534 10.75 -11.32 -4.10
C LEU A 534 12.29 -11.24 -3.99
N ASP A 535 12.98 -12.36 -3.76
CA ASP A 535 14.45 -12.41 -3.73
C ASP A 535 15.13 -13.06 -4.96
N SER A 536 14.33 -13.44 -5.96
CA SER A 536 14.75 -13.99 -7.26
C SER A 536 15.48 -15.34 -7.15
N ASP A 537 15.03 -16.19 -6.22
CA ASP A 537 15.58 -17.54 -6.02
C ASP A 537 14.83 -18.65 -6.78
N GLY A 538 13.71 -18.30 -7.43
CA GLY A 538 12.87 -19.18 -8.23
C GLY A 538 11.64 -19.73 -7.50
N ARG A 539 11.47 -19.42 -6.21
CA ARG A 539 10.37 -19.91 -5.36
C ARG A 539 9.40 -18.78 -5.01
N LEU A 540 8.17 -19.13 -4.64
CA LEU A 540 7.17 -18.13 -4.25
C LEU A 540 7.36 -17.69 -2.79
N ASP A 541 7.78 -16.43 -2.61
CA ASP A 541 7.70 -15.73 -1.34
C ASP A 541 6.27 -15.23 -1.08
N LEU A 542 5.97 -14.91 0.18
CA LEU A 542 4.67 -14.41 0.61
C LEU A 542 4.76 -13.01 1.20
N TYR A 543 3.99 -12.09 0.65
CA TYR A 543 3.71 -10.79 1.26
C TYR A 543 2.33 -10.79 1.94
N VAL A 544 2.28 -10.37 3.20
CA VAL A 544 1.04 -10.25 3.98
C VAL A 544 0.81 -8.79 4.38
N ALA A 545 -0.24 -8.18 3.82
CA ALA A 545 -0.75 -6.89 4.24
C ALA A 545 -1.41 -7.02 5.61
N ASN A 546 -1.00 -6.16 6.55
CA ASN A 546 -1.50 -6.16 7.92
C ASN A 546 -1.80 -4.72 8.39
N MET A 547 -2.60 -4.57 9.45
CA MET A 547 -2.67 -3.30 10.18
C MET A 547 -1.36 -3.00 10.93
N SER A 548 -1.01 -1.72 11.07
CA SER A 548 0.03 -1.27 12.02
C SER A 548 -0.49 -0.22 12.97
N SER A 549 0.04 -0.21 14.20
CA SER A 549 -0.37 0.74 15.24
C SER A 549 0.80 1.59 15.71
N THR A 550 0.83 2.85 15.26
CA THR A 550 1.80 3.84 15.77
C THR A 550 1.62 4.10 17.28
N ALA A 551 0.38 4.09 17.76
CA ALA A 551 0.08 4.20 19.19
C ALA A 551 0.54 2.95 19.96
N GLY A 552 0.31 1.74 19.41
CA GLY A 552 0.76 0.47 19.97
C GLY A 552 2.28 0.43 20.15
N LYS A 553 3.05 0.74 19.10
CA LYS A 553 4.53 0.82 19.16
C LYS A 553 5.00 1.73 20.30
N ARG A 554 4.42 2.93 20.42
CA ARG A 554 4.72 3.91 21.48
C ARG A 554 4.37 3.44 22.90
N ILE A 555 3.30 2.65 23.06
CA ILE A 555 2.93 2.06 24.36
C ILE A 555 3.90 0.93 24.72
N LEU A 556 4.22 0.07 23.76
CA LEU A 556 5.12 -1.09 23.94
C LEU A 556 6.55 -0.69 24.28
N GLU A 557 7.05 0.43 23.74
CA GLU A 557 8.32 1.02 24.15
C GLU A 557 8.35 1.34 25.67
N ARG A 558 7.23 1.81 26.23
CA ARG A 558 7.10 2.23 27.63
C ARG A 558 6.85 1.08 28.62
N MET A 559 6.43 -0.09 28.15
CA MET A 559 6.27 -1.25 29.02
C MET A 559 7.63 -1.64 29.63
N PRO A 560 7.71 -2.06 30.90
CA PRO A 560 8.97 -2.50 31.50
C PRO A 560 9.35 -3.94 31.10
N GLU A 561 8.34 -4.78 30.86
CA GLU A 561 8.50 -6.21 30.57
C GLU A 561 8.56 -6.47 29.05
N ARG A 562 9.24 -7.56 28.69
CA ARG A 562 9.53 -8.00 27.30
C ARG A 562 9.31 -9.51 27.20
N ASP A 563 8.16 -9.96 27.69
CA ASP A 563 7.69 -11.34 27.71
C ASP A 563 7.04 -11.74 26.37
N GLU A 564 6.44 -12.94 26.29
CA GLU A 564 5.74 -13.40 25.08
C GLU A 564 4.59 -12.45 24.71
N ARG A 565 3.78 -12.01 25.68
CA ARG A 565 2.71 -11.04 25.46
C ARG A 565 3.22 -9.73 24.82
N TRP A 566 4.39 -9.25 25.24
CA TRP A 566 5.01 -8.09 24.60
C TRP A 566 5.40 -8.38 23.14
N LYS A 567 5.87 -9.59 22.79
CA LYS A 567 6.18 -9.96 21.40
C LYS A 567 4.91 -9.99 20.55
N ASP A 568 3.84 -10.61 21.03
CA ASP A 568 2.58 -10.74 20.31
C ASP A 568 1.98 -9.36 20.01
N LEU A 569 1.89 -8.51 21.05
CA LEU A 569 1.47 -7.12 20.90
C LEU A 569 2.42 -6.31 20.00
N SER A 570 3.72 -6.59 20.01
CA SER A 570 4.68 -5.96 19.10
C SER A 570 4.48 -6.38 17.65
N LYS A 571 4.03 -7.61 17.38
CA LYS A 571 3.69 -8.05 16.04
C LYS A 571 2.34 -7.46 15.58
N LEU A 572 1.30 -7.50 16.41
CA LEU A 572 0.03 -6.78 16.16
C LEU A 572 0.27 -5.29 15.85
N ALA A 573 1.20 -4.64 16.57
CA ALA A 573 1.54 -3.25 16.30
C ALA A 573 2.42 -3.05 15.06
N ALA A 574 3.14 -4.08 14.58
CA ALA A 574 4.20 -3.95 13.58
C ALA A 574 3.68 -3.42 12.23
N GLY A 575 2.63 -4.03 11.69
CA GLY A 575 2.28 -3.93 10.27
C GLY A 575 2.64 -5.16 9.48
N ASN A 576 2.72 -4.96 8.16
CA ASN A 576 2.94 -5.95 7.11
C ASN A 576 4.10 -6.93 7.38
N THR A 577 4.07 -8.06 6.68
CA THR A 577 5.07 -9.12 6.77
C THR A 577 5.54 -9.51 5.39
N ILE A 578 6.85 -9.76 5.25
CA ILE A 578 7.42 -10.53 4.14
C ILE A 578 7.93 -11.84 4.73
N PHE A 579 7.58 -12.94 4.09
CA PHE A 579 8.06 -14.29 4.37
C PHE A 579 8.79 -14.79 3.13
N LEU A 580 10.11 -14.95 3.22
CA LEU A 580 10.90 -15.44 2.10
C LEU A 580 10.98 -16.97 2.17
N ARG A 581 10.73 -17.68 1.07
CA ARG A 581 10.71 -19.13 1.00
C ARG A 581 12.12 -19.70 1.11
N ARG A 582 12.26 -20.76 1.90
CA ARG A 582 13.51 -21.46 2.19
C ARG A 582 13.28 -22.97 2.12
N ASP A 583 14.36 -23.73 2.18
CA ASP A 583 14.37 -25.18 1.96
C ASP A 583 13.46 -25.96 2.93
N GLU A 584 13.30 -25.50 4.19
CA GLU A 584 12.50 -26.17 5.24
C GLU A 584 11.26 -25.36 5.70
N GLY A 585 10.89 -24.26 5.02
CA GLY A 585 9.80 -23.37 5.42
C GLY A 585 10.02 -21.94 4.96
N PHE A 586 9.60 -20.95 5.76
CA PHE A 586 9.75 -19.53 5.43
C PHE A 586 10.54 -18.74 6.48
N GLU A 587 11.29 -17.73 6.03
CA GLU A 587 12.00 -16.76 6.85
C GLU A 587 11.22 -15.44 6.89
N ARG A 588 10.68 -15.07 8.06
CA ARG A 588 10.09 -13.73 8.27
C ARG A 588 11.17 -12.65 8.18
N LEU A 589 11.11 -11.81 7.16
CA LEU A 589 12.06 -10.72 6.97
C LEU A 589 11.89 -9.65 8.09
N PRO A 590 12.96 -9.28 8.82
CA PRO A 590 12.85 -8.27 9.86
C PRO A 590 12.41 -6.92 9.31
N SER A 591 11.47 -6.25 10.00
CA SER A 591 10.93 -4.94 9.65
C SER A 591 12.00 -3.86 9.34
N ALA A 592 13.15 -3.93 10.00
CA ALA A 592 14.28 -3.01 9.79
C ALA A 592 14.98 -3.17 8.43
N ARG A 593 14.69 -4.25 7.67
CA ARG A 593 15.21 -4.52 6.32
C ARG A 593 14.27 -4.06 5.19
N GLY A 594 13.13 -3.44 5.49
CA GLY A 594 12.24 -2.82 4.50
C GLY A 594 10.78 -3.32 4.51
N GLY A 595 10.50 -4.44 5.19
CA GLY A 595 9.19 -5.12 5.13
C GLY A 595 7.98 -4.47 5.82
N ILE A 596 7.89 -3.13 5.93
CA ILE A 596 6.66 -2.44 6.39
C ILE A 596 6.36 -1.17 5.56
N GLY A 597 6.44 -1.29 4.23
CA GLY A 597 6.11 -0.20 3.30
C GLY A 597 4.61 -0.06 3.03
N ALA A 598 3.78 0.35 4.01
CA ALA A 598 2.42 0.91 3.78
C ALA A 598 1.69 1.38 5.06
N SER A 599 2.20 1.10 6.26
CA SER A 599 1.50 1.29 7.55
C SER A 599 0.24 0.42 7.73
N TRP A 600 -0.93 0.85 7.25
CA TRP A 600 -2.15 0.03 7.22
C TRP A 600 -2.43 -0.27 5.76
N ALA A 601 -2.09 -1.48 5.32
CA ALA A 601 -2.38 -1.97 3.98
C ALA A 601 -3.68 -2.78 3.97
N TRP A 602 -4.37 -2.77 2.83
CA TRP A 602 -5.51 -3.62 2.53
C TRP A 602 -5.11 -4.67 1.49
N ALA A 603 -5.35 -4.38 0.21
CA ALA A 603 -4.92 -5.25 -0.90
C ALA A 603 -3.44 -5.00 -1.27
N PRO A 604 -2.56 -6.01 -1.18
CA PRO A 604 -1.27 -6.03 -1.85
C PRO A 604 -1.39 -6.49 -3.31
N ALA A 605 -0.39 -6.16 -4.11
CA ALA A 605 -0.12 -6.75 -5.42
C ALA A 605 1.39 -6.71 -5.68
N LEU A 606 1.93 -7.73 -6.34
CA LEU A 606 3.35 -7.85 -6.67
C LEU A 606 3.55 -7.77 -8.18
N PHE A 607 4.38 -6.83 -8.65
CA PHE A 607 4.74 -6.68 -10.06
C PHE A 607 5.97 -5.79 -10.22
N ASP A 608 6.77 -6.04 -11.25
CA ASP A 608 7.92 -5.21 -11.62
C ASP A 608 7.43 -3.85 -12.18
N ILE A 609 7.63 -2.76 -11.43
CA ILE A 609 7.03 -1.45 -11.72
C ILE A 609 7.91 -0.55 -12.60
N ASP A 610 9.23 -0.77 -12.56
CA ASP A 610 10.21 0.03 -13.30
C ASP A 610 10.97 -0.75 -14.39
N LEU A 611 10.63 -2.02 -14.53
CA LEU A 611 11.13 -3.00 -15.52
C LEU A 611 12.61 -3.35 -15.30
N ASP A 612 13.05 -3.46 -14.04
CA ASP A 612 14.41 -3.84 -13.67
C ASP A 612 14.62 -5.36 -13.49
N GLY A 613 13.53 -6.14 -13.45
CA GLY A 613 13.52 -7.59 -13.31
C GLY A 613 13.23 -8.10 -11.88
N MET A 614 13.09 -7.21 -10.90
CA MET A 614 12.65 -7.54 -9.53
C MET A 614 11.15 -7.26 -9.35
N LEU A 615 10.49 -7.96 -8.44
CA LEU A 615 9.10 -7.64 -8.08
C LEU A 615 9.04 -6.48 -7.07
N ASP A 616 8.28 -5.43 -7.40
CA ASP A 616 7.89 -4.40 -6.44
C ASP A 616 6.62 -4.80 -5.67
N ILE A 617 6.48 -4.22 -4.48
CA ILE A 617 5.28 -4.34 -3.65
C ILE A 617 4.43 -3.09 -3.84
N TYR A 618 3.27 -3.25 -4.49
CA TYR A 618 2.19 -2.26 -4.46
C TYR A 618 1.20 -2.61 -3.34
N CYS A 619 0.71 -1.60 -2.61
CA CYS A 619 -0.25 -1.79 -1.52
C CYS A 619 -1.24 -0.64 -1.45
N CYS A 620 -2.53 -0.96 -1.49
CA CYS A 620 -3.58 0.01 -1.23
C CYS A 620 -3.69 0.30 0.28
N SER A 621 -3.35 1.51 0.71
CA SER A 621 -3.57 1.98 2.09
C SER A 621 -4.79 2.89 2.18
N GLY A 622 -5.81 2.49 2.95
CA GLY A 622 -7.00 3.29 3.17
C GLY A 622 -6.80 4.29 4.31
N TYR A 623 -6.96 5.58 4.03
CA TYR A 623 -7.14 6.61 5.07
C TYR A 623 -8.17 7.62 4.61
N VAL A 624 -8.97 8.15 5.53
CA VAL A 624 -9.87 9.27 5.22
C VAL A 624 -8.99 10.50 4.99
N THR A 625 -9.08 11.10 3.81
CA THR A 625 -8.45 12.40 3.51
C THR A 625 -9.53 13.46 3.38
N GLY A 626 -9.54 14.47 4.25
CA GLY A 626 -10.39 15.65 4.12
C GLY A 626 -9.69 16.86 3.49
N ASP A 627 -10.35 18.01 3.53
CA ASP A 627 -9.83 19.25 2.91
C ASP A 627 -8.80 19.98 3.81
N THR A 628 -8.67 19.55 5.07
CA THR A 628 -7.80 20.17 6.07
C THR A 628 -6.76 19.18 6.55
N ALA A 629 -5.59 19.68 6.96
CA ALA A 629 -4.57 18.85 7.60
C ALA A 629 -4.93 18.40 9.05
N ALA A 630 -6.18 18.63 9.48
CA ALA A 630 -6.77 18.01 10.68
C ALA A 630 -7.61 16.77 10.34
N ASP A 631 -7.91 16.55 9.05
CA ASP A 631 -8.62 15.37 8.56
C ASP A 631 -7.66 14.21 8.21
N THR A 632 -6.38 14.27 8.63
CA THR A 632 -5.28 13.34 8.30
C THR A 632 -4.32 13.12 9.47
#